data_AF-A0A2P2FRY3-F1
#
_entry.id   AF-A0A2P2FRY3-F1
#
_cell.length_a   1.000
_cell.length_b   1.000
_cell.length_c   1.000
_cell.angle_alpha   90.00
_cell.angle_beta   90.00
_cell.angle_gamma   90.00
#
_symmetry.space_group_name_H-M   'P 1'
#
loop_
_entity.id
_entity.type
_entity.pdbx_description
1 polymer ?
#
loop_
_entity_poly.entity_id
_entity_poly.type
_entity_poly.pdbx_seq_one_letter_code
_entity_poly.pdbx_strand_id
1 'polypeptide(L)' 'MKNTLRRFAVAGAAVAAFVSFSAVTAGAAQASDYEYFGSYTEEDCGITGHHGQIAGDWDGWMCYPSSLPWVWDLYVQPNF' A
#
# COMPACT_ATOMS: atom_id res chain seq x y z
N MET A 1 -21.82 -36.53 27.09
CA MET A 1 -22.04 -35.12 26.70
C MET A 1 -20.71 -34.38 26.53
N LYS A 2 -19.88 -34.72 25.52
CA LYS A 2 -18.55 -34.08 25.30
C LYS A 2 -18.38 -33.44 23.91
N ASN A 3 -19.34 -33.61 23.00
CA ASN A 3 -19.17 -33.21 21.59
C ASN A 3 -19.83 -31.88 21.21
N THR A 4 -20.72 -31.33 22.05
CA THR A 4 -21.42 -30.08 21.73
C THR A 4 -20.57 -28.85 21.99
N LEU A 5 -19.75 -28.85 23.06
CA LEU A 5 -18.87 -27.74 23.42
C LEU A 5 -17.76 -27.48 22.38
N ARG A 6 -17.27 -28.53 21.69
CA ARG A 6 -16.22 -28.38 20.66
C ARG A 6 -16.69 -27.64 19.41
N ARG A 7 -17.99 -27.66 19.11
CA ARG A 7 -18.54 -27.04 17.89
C ARG A 7 -18.64 -25.51 18.00
N PHE A 8 -18.83 -24.98 19.20
CA PHE A 8 -18.89 -23.53 19.42
C PHE A 8 -17.52 -22.85 19.39
N ALA A 9 -16.46 -23.53 19.82
CA ALA A 9 -15.10 -22.99 19.79
C ALA A 9 -14.57 -22.77 18.36
N VAL A 10 -14.95 -23.64 17.41
CA VAL A 10 -14.50 -23.54 16.00
C VAL A 10 -15.19 -22.38 15.28
N ALA A 11 -16.46 -22.09 15.60
CA ALA A 11 -17.20 -21.00 14.97
C ALA A 11 -16.67 -19.61 15.38
N GLY A 12 -16.23 -19.43 16.64
CA GLY A 12 -15.68 -18.15 17.11
C GLY A 12 -14.32 -17.79 16.50
N ALA A 13 -13.46 -18.79 16.25
CA ALA A 13 -12.16 -18.58 15.61
C ALA A 13 -12.28 -18.15 14.15
N ALA A 14 -13.29 -18.66 13.42
CA ALA A 14 -13.53 -18.27 12.03
C ALA A 14 -13.91 -16.79 11.92
N VAL A 15 -14.82 -16.30 12.76
CA VAL A 15 -15.26 -14.89 12.73
C VAL A 15 -14.10 -13.96 13.05
N ALA A 16 -13.28 -14.27 14.07
CA ALA A 16 -12.11 -13.46 14.40
C ALA A 16 -11.08 -13.39 13.26
N ALA A 17 -10.91 -14.47 12.49
CA ALA A 17 -10.08 -14.49 11.29
C ALA A 17 -10.67 -13.57 10.21
N PHE A 18 -11.98 -13.64 9.92
CA PHE A 18 -12.62 -12.74 8.96
C PHE A 18 -12.48 -11.26 9.33
N VAL A 19 -12.62 -10.88 10.61
CA VAL A 19 -12.42 -9.48 11.03
C VAL A 19 -10.95 -9.06 10.94
N SER A 20 -10.00 -9.97 11.21
CA SER A 20 -8.56 -9.64 11.07
C SER A 20 -8.14 -9.50 9.61
N PHE A 21 -8.73 -10.22 8.65
CA PHE A 21 -8.52 -9.94 7.22
C PHE A 21 -9.08 -8.56 6.82
N SER A 22 -10.25 -8.18 7.36
CA SER A 22 -10.87 -6.87 7.08
C SER A 22 -10.14 -5.68 7.71
N ALA A 23 -9.45 -5.88 8.84
CA ALA A 23 -8.65 -4.83 9.47
C ALA A 23 -7.30 -4.61 8.77
N VAL A 24 -6.71 -5.67 8.22
CA VAL A 24 -5.48 -5.56 7.41
C VAL A 24 -5.77 -4.87 6.07
N THR A 25 -6.95 -5.08 5.48
CA THR A 25 -7.38 -4.32 4.30
C THR A 25 -7.76 -2.87 4.61
N ALA A 26 -8.14 -2.53 5.84
CA ALA A 26 -8.36 -1.13 6.23
C ALA A 26 -7.04 -0.33 6.34
N GLY A 27 -5.93 -0.96 6.71
CA GLY A 27 -4.59 -0.35 6.65
C GLY A 27 -3.98 -0.32 5.25
N ALA A 28 -4.37 -1.26 4.37
CA ALA A 28 -3.94 -1.31 2.97
C ALA A 28 -4.82 -0.47 2.02
N ALA A 29 -6.00 -0.03 2.46
CA ALA A 29 -6.87 0.88 1.70
C ALA A 29 -6.40 2.34 1.74
N GLN A 30 -5.32 2.66 2.45
CA GLN A 30 -4.66 3.98 2.40
C GLN A 30 -3.75 4.16 1.16
N ALA A 31 -3.73 3.18 0.24
CA ALA A 31 -2.93 3.19 -0.98
C ALA A 31 -3.65 3.76 -2.22
N SER A 32 -4.69 4.59 -2.08
CA SER A 32 -5.63 4.76 -3.19
C SER A 32 -5.22 5.71 -4.32
N ASP A 33 -4.37 6.71 -4.14
CA ASP A 33 -4.07 7.64 -5.25
C ASP A 33 -2.59 7.98 -5.31
N TYR A 34 -1.79 7.00 -5.73
CA TYR A 34 -0.49 7.29 -6.30
C TYR A 34 -0.70 7.74 -7.75
N GLU A 35 -0.48 9.02 -8.02
CA GLU A 35 -0.64 9.63 -9.33
C GLU A 35 0.68 9.65 -10.08
N TYR A 36 0.63 9.42 -11.39
CA TYR A 36 1.82 9.52 -12.23
C TYR A 36 2.30 10.97 -12.32
N PHE A 37 3.57 11.20 -11.97
CA PHE A 37 4.20 12.52 -12.02
C PHE A 37 5.10 12.69 -13.24
N GLY A 38 5.96 11.72 -13.53
CA GLY A 38 6.93 11.82 -14.61
C GLY A 38 7.84 10.60 -14.73
N SER A 39 8.58 10.53 -15.83
CA SER A 39 9.57 9.48 -16.10
C SER A 39 10.99 10.01 -15.92
N TYR A 40 11.82 9.24 -15.24
CA TYR A 40 13.19 9.59 -14.84
C TYR A 40 14.15 8.43 -15.08
N THR A 41 15.45 8.64 -14.87
CA THR A 41 16.37 7.53 -14.63
C THR A 41 16.09 6.94 -13.23
N GLU A 42 16.63 5.75 -12.94
CA GLU A 42 16.42 5.09 -11.63
C GLU A 42 16.81 5.98 -10.44
N GLU A 43 18.00 6.58 -10.53
CA GLU A 43 18.55 7.44 -9.50
C GLU A 43 17.72 8.73 -9.35
N ASP A 44 17.40 9.38 -10.47
CA ASP A 44 16.63 10.63 -10.48
C ASP A 44 15.20 10.44 -9.98
N CYS A 45 14.60 9.27 -10.22
CA CYS A 45 13.27 8.95 -9.73
C CYS A 45 13.24 8.96 -8.19
N GLY A 46 14.23 8.31 -7.57
CA GLY A 46 14.38 8.27 -6.13
C GLY A 46 14.65 9.64 -5.51
N ILE A 47 15.55 10.42 -6.11
CA ILE A 47 15.90 11.76 -5.64
C ILE A 47 14.69 12.70 -5.73
N THR A 48 13.98 12.70 -6.86
CA THR A 48 12.83 13.58 -7.10
C THR A 48 11.69 13.25 -6.13
N GLY A 49 11.33 11.97 -6.01
CA GLY A 49 10.30 11.53 -5.08
C GLY A 49 10.64 11.89 -3.63
N HIS A 50 11.87 11.60 -3.19
CA HIS A 50 12.31 11.94 -1.84
C HIS A 50 12.28 13.44 -1.56
N HIS A 51 12.74 14.26 -2.52
CA HIS A 51 12.79 15.70 -2.35
C HIS A 51 11.41 16.32 -2.15
N GLY A 52 10.42 15.98 -2.98
CA GLY A 52 9.09 16.56 -2.78
C GLY A 52 8.39 16.05 -1.52
N GLN A 53 8.78 14.87 -0.99
CA GLN A 53 8.23 14.37 0.27
C GLN A 53 8.76 15.19 1.44
N ILE A 54 10.04 15.56 1.39
CA ILE A 54 10.64 16.48 2.37
C ILE A 54 10.08 17.89 2.22
N ALA A 55 9.81 18.34 0.99
CA ALA A 55 9.20 19.63 0.74
C ALA A 55 7.74 19.73 1.21
N GLY A 56 7.09 18.57 1.41
CA GLY A 56 5.69 18.47 1.81
C GLY A 56 4.70 18.53 0.65
N ASP A 57 5.20 18.42 -0.60
CA ASP A 57 4.38 18.42 -1.83
C ASP A 57 3.59 17.11 -1.96
N TRP A 58 4.09 16.02 -1.38
CA TRP A 58 3.46 14.70 -1.38
C TRP A 58 3.69 13.94 -0.07
N ASP A 59 2.71 13.13 0.32
CA ASP A 59 2.74 12.28 1.52
C ASP A 59 3.60 11.01 1.30
N GLY A 60 3.72 10.58 0.05
CA GLY A 60 4.46 9.39 -0.34
C GLY A 60 4.88 9.41 -1.81
N TRP A 61 5.84 8.56 -2.18
CA TRP A 61 6.30 8.40 -3.56
C TRP A 61 6.77 6.97 -3.82
N MET A 62 6.68 6.53 -5.08
CA MET A 62 7.12 5.21 -5.53
C MET A 62 7.68 5.31 -6.96
N CYS A 63 8.70 4.51 -7.25
CA CYS A 63 9.29 4.39 -8.58
C CYS A 63 8.98 3.00 -9.16
N TYR A 64 8.46 2.96 -10.38
CA TYR A 64 8.20 1.72 -11.11
C TYR A 64 9.00 1.69 -12.41
N PRO A 65 9.49 0.51 -12.84
CA PRO A 65 10.12 0.40 -14.15
C PRO A 65 9.10 0.73 -15.24
N SER A 66 9.47 1.64 -16.14
CA SER A 66 8.61 2.05 -17.24
C SER A 66 8.57 0.99 -18.34
N SER A 67 7.75 1.23 -19.37
CA SER A 67 7.74 0.45 -20.61
C SER A 67 9.03 0.61 -21.43
N LEU A 68 9.83 1.65 -21.16
CA LEU A 68 11.12 1.90 -21.77
C LEU A 68 12.26 1.37 -20.88
N PRO A 69 13.29 0.74 -21.47
CA PRO A 69 14.43 0.27 -20.70
C PRO A 69 15.19 1.45 -20.07
N TRP A 70 15.64 1.28 -18.83
CA TRP A 70 16.40 2.28 -18.06
C TRP A 70 15.63 3.54 -17.66
N VAL A 71 14.30 3.51 -17.80
CA VAL A 71 13.39 4.59 -17.40
C VAL A 71 12.50 4.11 -16.26
N TRP A 72 12.29 4.97 -15.29
CA TRP A 72 11.49 4.74 -14.11
C TRP A 72 10.40 5.80 -14.00
N ASP A 73 9.17 5.35 -13.88
CA ASP A 73 8.01 6.20 -13.71
C ASP A 73 7.81 6.49 -12.22
N LEU A 74 7.84 7.78 -11.88
CA LEU A 74 7.57 8.29 -10.56
C LEU A 74 6.07 8.45 -10.37
N TYR A 75 5.57 7.82 -9.32
CA TYR A 75 4.22 7.99 -8.83
C TYR A 75 4.26 8.63 -7.44
N VAL A 76 3.38 9.60 -7.19
CA VAL A 76 3.35 10.39 -5.96
C VAL A 76 1.97 10.34 -5.34
N GLN A 77 1.91 10.36 -4.01
CA GLN A 77 0.68 10.54 -3.27
C GLN A 77 0.56 12.01 -2.89
N PRO A 78 -0.25 12.82 -3.60
CA PRO A 78 -0.36 14.24 -3.32
C PRO A 78 -0.90 14.52 -1.92
N ASN A 79 -0.34 15.54 -1.26
CA ASN A 79 -0.75 16.00 0.07
C ASN A 79 -1.80 17.11 -0.08
N PHE A 80 -3.09 16.75 -0.01
CA PHE A 80 -4.24 17.66 -0.16
C PHE A 80 -4.91 18.00 1.18
#